data_AF-A0A957RMQ2-F1
#
_entry.id   AF-A0A957RMQ2-F1
#
_cell.length_a   1.000
_cell.length_b   1.000
_cell.length_c   1.000
_cell.angle_alpha   90.00
_cell.angle_beta   90.00
_cell.angle_gamma   90.00
#
_symmetry.space_group_name_H-M   'P 1'
#
loop_
_entity.id
_entity.type
_entity.pdbx_description
1 polymer ?
#
loop_
_entity_poly.entity_id
_entity_poly.type
_entity_poly.pdbx_seq_one_letter_code
_entity_poly.pdbx_strand_id
1 'polypeptide(L)'
;MIAAILLVTPALGYVAVSRRVDPAFVLGALVGVLALVVWQRRGSHFYEFGILAIVLTGGLVSFFTLPTGRESRIVVSLLITLILLLTWLFHMGWVERRLAVRPSPINRPVFAFVAVMIISYFWSLAFRDPLMFIWSSFPMVQVVALLVNVTFPFLLLMVANKLNEPMWISRLVIIFILLGVTSIVLYFTNQTIHDWFMYRGTRGLFSMWVAAFALSLALFQRKLPTWLRILLVGLVIVLIYRYFFLGRSWVSGWL
;
A
#
# COMPACT_ATOMS: atom_id res chain seq x y z
N MET A 1 26.23 6.59 13.09
CA MET A 1 24.92 6.02 12.68
C MET A 1 24.61 4.69 13.37
N ILE A 2 25.56 3.75 13.48
CA ILE A 2 25.46 2.56 14.36
C ILE A 2 25.14 2.97 15.82
N ALA A 3 25.73 4.08 16.30
CA ALA A 3 25.41 4.68 17.61
C ALA A 3 23.96 5.17 17.76
N ALA A 4 23.30 5.63 16.69
CA ALA A 4 21.91 6.07 16.74
C ALA A 4 20.94 4.88 16.79
N ILE A 5 21.24 3.81 16.04
CA ILE A 5 20.52 2.54 16.13
C ILE A 5 20.68 1.95 17.53
N LEU A 6 21.91 1.92 18.06
CA LEU A 6 22.24 1.45 19.42
C LEU A 6 21.58 2.28 20.54
N LEU A 7 21.26 3.55 20.33
CA LEU A 7 20.54 4.39 21.29
C LEU A 7 19.02 4.18 21.23
N VAL A 8 18.47 3.92 20.05
CA VAL A 8 17.02 3.73 19.84
C VAL A 8 16.57 2.34 20.32
N THR A 9 17.38 1.29 20.17
CA THR A 9 17.06 -0.08 20.65
C THR A 9 16.79 -0.19 22.16
N PRO A 10 17.63 0.34 23.07
CA PRO A 10 17.37 0.27 24.51
C PRO A 10 16.23 1.18 24.96
N ALA A 11 16.01 2.32 24.30
CA ALA A 11 14.84 3.17 24.55
C ALA A 11 13.52 2.46 24.17
N LEU A 12 13.51 1.74 23.04
CA LEU A 12 12.37 0.90 22.63
C LEU A 12 12.20 -0.32 23.53
N GLY A 13 13.29 -0.94 23.99
CA GLY A 13 13.26 -2.03 24.97
C GLY A 13 12.70 -1.59 26.32
N TYR A 14 13.10 -0.43 26.82
CA TYR A 14 12.61 0.15 28.09
C TYR A 14 11.12 0.51 28.02
N VAL A 15 10.68 1.02 26.88
CA VAL A 15 9.26 1.36 26.63
C VAL A 15 8.40 0.10 26.42
N ALA A 16 8.94 -0.97 25.85
CA ALA A 16 8.26 -2.26 25.68
C ALA A 16 8.10 -3.03 27.01
N VAL A 17 9.06 -2.92 27.93
CA VAL A 17 9.00 -3.54 29.28
C VAL A 17 8.03 -2.78 30.20
N SER A 18 7.87 -1.48 29.98
CA SER A 18 6.86 -0.68 30.67
C SER A 18 5.47 -1.02 30.10
N ARG A 19 4.65 -1.78 30.84
CA ARG A 19 3.33 -2.37 30.48
C ARG A 19 2.22 -1.41 29.95
N ARG A 20 2.54 -0.24 29.41
CA ARG A 20 1.61 0.82 28.99
C ARG A 20 1.60 1.08 27.47
N VAL A 21 2.44 0.41 26.68
CA VAL A 21 2.52 0.65 25.23
C VAL A 21 1.99 -0.54 24.46
N ASP A 22 1.06 -0.26 23.54
CA ASP A 22 0.47 -1.25 22.63
C ASP A 22 1.59 -1.96 21.84
N PRO A 23 1.62 -3.31 21.82
CA PRO A 23 2.58 -4.12 21.07
C PRO A 23 2.78 -3.66 19.61
N ALA A 24 1.77 -3.05 19.00
CA ALA A 24 1.84 -2.50 17.65
C ALA A 24 2.94 -1.43 17.47
N PHE A 25 3.20 -0.59 18.47
CA PHE A 25 4.24 0.44 18.39
C PHE A 25 5.65 -0.15 18.47
N VAL A 26 5.84 -1.17 19.31
CA VAL A 26 7.12 -1.88 19.44
C VAL A 26 7.45 -2.59 18.13
N LEU A 27 6.44 -3.24 17.54
CA LEU A 27 6.59 -3.94 16.26
C LEU A 27 6.86 -2.95 15.12
N GLY A 28 6.13 -1.83 15.06
CA GLY A 28 6.36 -0.78 14.07
C GLY A 28 7.77 -0.18 14.15
N ALA A 29 8.29 0.02 15.36
CA ALA A 29 9.65 0.51 15.57
C ALA A 29 10.72 -0.51 15.15
N LEU A 30 10.54 -1.79 15.49
CA LEU A 30 11.41 -2.87 15.02
C LEU A 30 11.45 -2.98 13.50
N VAL A 31 10.28 -2.92 12.84
CA VAL A 31 10.19 -2.94 11.38
C VAL A 31 10.85 -1.69 10.78
N GLY A 32 10.67 -0.52 11.38
CA GLY A 32 11.35 0.71 10.96
C GLY A 32 12.88 0.62 11.05
N VAL A 33 13.42 0.03 12.12
CA VAL A 33 14.87 -0.20 12.28
C VAL A 33 15.38 -1.21 11.26
N LEU A 34 14.65 -2.32 11.04
CA LEU A 34 15.00 -3.31 10.01
C LEU A 34 14.99 -2.69 8.61
N ALA A 35 13.99 -1.88 8.30
CA ALA A 35 13.91 -1.16 7.03
C ALA A 35 15.10 -0.22 6.83
N LEU A 36 15.52 0.51 7.87
CA LEU A 36 16.71 1.36 7.84
C LEU A 36 18.01 0.55 7.61
N VAL A 37 18.15 -0.61 8.24
CA VAL A 37 19.32 -1.50 8.07
C VAL A 37 19.36 -2.09 6.67
N VAL A 38 18.22 -2.56 6.14
CA VAL A 38 18.12 -3.12 4.79
C VAL A 38 18.36 -2.02 3.74
N TRP A 39 17.83 -0.82 3.97
CA TRP A 39 18.08 0.35 3.13
C TRP A 39 19.57 0.66 3.01
N GLN A 40 20.31 0.65 4.12
CA GLN A 40 21.76 0.88 4.10
C GLN A 40 22.54 -0.18 3.32
N ARG A 41 22.10 -1.45 3.35
CA ARG A 41 22.80 -2.54 2.66
C ARG A 41 22.46 -2.64 1.18
N ARG A 42 21.23 -2.30 0.78
CA ARG A 42 20.75 -2.45 -0.60
C ARG A 42 20.76 -1.16 -1.42
N GLY A 43 21.03 0.00 -0.80
CA GLY A 43 21.20 1.27 -1.51
C GLY A 43 19.94 1.67 -2.30
N SER A 44 20.13 2.07 -3.56
CA SER A 44 19.07 2.58 -4.45
C SER A 44 17.91 1.60 -4.59
N HIS A 45 18.19 0.30 -4.76
CA HIS A 45 17.20 -0.74 -5.05
C HIS A 45 16.21 -1.05 -3.93
N PHE A 46 16.44 -0.52 -2.73
CA PHE A 46 15.55 -0.72 -1.58
C PHE A 46 14.12 -0.24 -1.89
N TYR A 47 13.98 0.90 -2.56
CA TYR A 47 12.67 1.50 -2.81
C TYR A 47 11.86 0.68 -3.82
N GLU A 48 12.49 0.15 -4.85
CA GLU A 48 11.84 -0.65 -5.89
C GLU A 48 11.32 -1.96 -5.32
N PHE A 49 12.15 -2.68 -4.54
CA PHE A 49 11.68 -3.87 -3.82
C PHE A 49 10.57 -3.53 -2.81
N GLY A 50 10.66 -2.38 -2.14
CA GLY A 50 9.62 -1.89 -1.26
C GLY A 50 8.28 -1.68 -1.99
N ILE A 51 8.31 -1.07 -3.17
CA ILE A 51 7.12 -0.85 -4.02
C ILE A 51 6.53 -2.20 -4.47
N LEU A 52 7.37 -3.18 -4.85
CA LEU A 52 6.89 -4.54 -5.14
C LEU A 52 6.21 -5.18 -3.92
N ALA A 53 6.79 -4.98 -2.73
CA ALA A 53 6.26 -5.52 -1.48
C ALA A 53 4.91 -4.89 -1.10
N ILE A 54 4.67 -3.61 -1.40
CA ILE A 54 3.36 -2.96 -1.20
C ILE A 54 2.29 -3.72 -2.00
N VAL A 55 2.53 -4.00 -3.28
CA VAL A 55 1.56 -4.71 -4.12
C VAL A 55 1.37 -6.15 -3.67
N LEU A 56 2.46 -6.86 -3.36
CA LEU A 56 2.40 -8.24 -2.90
C LEU A 56 1.61 -8.38 -1.60
N THR A 57 1.90 -7.53 -0.61
CA THR A 57 1.17 -7.51 0.66
C THR A 57 -0.25 -6.99 0.52
N GLY A 58 -0.50 -6.09 -0.44
CA GLY A 58 -1.84 -5.60 -0.81
C GLY A 58 -2.71 -6.66 -1.50
N GLY A 59 -2.14 -7.61 -2.23
CA GLY A 59 -2.87 -8.77 -2.74
C GLY A 59 -3.17 -9.83 -1.68
N LEU A 60 -2.29 -9.92 -0.67
CA LEU A 60 -2.30 -10.94 0.39
C LEU A 60 -2.89 -10.43 1.73
N VAL A 61 -3.75 -9.41 1.66
CA VAL A 61 -4.24 -8.61 2.81
C VAL A 61 -4.86 -9.43 3.94
N SER A 62 -5.42 -10.61 3.66
CA SER A 62 -6.05 -11.43 4.69
C SER A 62 -5.06 -11.99 5.73
N PHE A 63 -3.76 -12.07 5.42
CA PHE A 63 -2.75 -12.67 6.31
C PHE A 63 -2.11 -11.67 7.29
N PHE A 64 -2.05 -10.39 6.92
CA PHE A 64 -1.21 -9.39 7.59
C PHE A 64 -2.02 -8.17 8.04
N THR A 65 -3.04 -8.42 8.86
CA THR A 65 -3.75 -7.35 9.58
C THR A 65 -3.31 -7.31 11.03
N LEU A 66 -2.71 -6.20 11.45
CA LEU A 66 -2.39 -5.99 12.86
C LEU A 66 -3.68 -5.67 13.65
N PRO A 67 -4.04 -6.47 14.67
CA PRO A 67 -5.16 -6.15 15.53
C PRO A 67 -4.82 -4.91 16.36
N THR A 68 -5.58 -3.83 16.20
CA THR A 68 -5.36 -2.55 16.92
C THR A 68 -6.17 -2.45 18.22
N GLY A 69 -6.66 -3.58 18.75
CA GLY A 69 -7.59 -3.59 19.90
C GLY A 69 -8.98 -2.97 19.61
N ARG A 70 -9.26 -2.62 18.35
CA ARG A 70 -10.57 -2.19 17.81
C ARG A 70 -10.90 -3.02 16.56
N GLU A 71 -12.13 -2.95 16.06
CA GLU A 71 -12.52 -3.62 14.81
C GLU A 71 -11.72 -3.15 13.58
N SER A 72 -10.97 -2.04 13.70
CA SER A 72 -10.13 -1.51 12.63
C SER A 72 -8.80 -2.27 12.50
N ARG A 73 -8.58 -2.84 11.32
CA ARG A 73 -7.40 -3.62 10.98
C ARG A 73 -6.44 -2.76 10.16
N ILE A 74 -5.22 -2.54 10.66
CA ILE A 74 -4.18 -1.86 9.86
C ILE A 74 -3.64 -2.86 8.85
N VAL A 75 -3.70 -2.49 7.58
CA VAL A 75 -3.16 -3.30 6.46
C VAL A 75 -1.65 -3.12 6.40
N VAL A 76 -0.88 -4.21 6.36
CA VAL A 76 0.59 -4.13 6.31
C VAL A 76 1.13 -3.38 5.10
N SER A 77 0.43 -3.38 3.96
CA SER A 77 0.82 -2.57 2.80
C SER A 77 0.87 -1.07 3.12
N LEU A 78 -0.03 -0.56 3.98
CA LEU A 78 -0.01 0.82 4.46
C LEU A 78 1.21 1.09 5.34
N LEU A 79 1.55 0.17 6.24
CA LEU A 79 2.75 0.31 7.09
C LEU A 79 4.03 0.33 6.26
N ILE A 80 4.16 -0.59 5.31
CA ILE A 80 5.29 -0.62 4.36
C ILE A 80 5.35 0.70 3.60
N THR A 81 4.21 1.19 3.11
CA THR A 81 4.12 2.47 2.40
C THR A 81 4.62 3.63 3.26
N LEU A 82 4.15 3.74 4.51
CA LEU A 82 4.58 4.78 5.44
C LEU A 82 6.08 4.71 5.72
N ILE A 83 6.62 3.51 5.96
CA ILE A 83 8.06 3.33 6.20
C ILE A 83 8.87 3.76 4.98
N LEU A 84 8.48 3.35 3.77
CA LEU A 84 9.18 3.73 2.54
C LEU A 84 9.11 5.24 2.30
N LEU A 85 7.96 5.86 2.53
CA LEU A 85 7.81 7.31 2.38
C LEU A 85 8.61 8.08 3.40
N LEU A 86 8.57 7.70 4.68
CA LEU A 86 9.33 8.37 5.74
C LEU A 86 10.83 8.24 5.48
N THR A 87 11.31 7.05 5.09
CA THR A 87 12.72 6.86 4.73
C THR A 87 13.12 7.65 3.50
N TRP A 88 12.26 7.73 2.48
CA TRP A 88 12.49 8.55 1.28
C TRP A 88 12.53 10.05 1.59
N LEU A 89 11.57 10.57 2.34
CA LEU A 89 11.51 11.98 2.76
C LEU A 89 12.72 12.34 3.63
N PHE A 90 13.07 11.46 4.59
CA PHE A 90 14.26 11.63 5.42
C PHE A 90 15.55 11.64 4.58
N HIS A 91 15.65 10.77 3.58
CA HIS A 91 16.79 10.74 2.68
C HIS A 91 16.93 12.05 1.88
N MET A 92 15.83 12.55 1.29
CA MET A 92 15.85 13.82 0.55
C MET A 92 16.21 15.01 1.45
N GLY A 93 15.65 15.06 2.66
CA GLY A 93 15.86 16.17 3.58
C GLY A 93 17.23 16.18 4.26
N TRP A 94 17.68 15.02 4.75
CA TRP A 94 18.87 14.94 5.61
C TRP A 94 20.14 14.56 4.86
N VAL A 95 20.05 13.62 3.91
CA VAL A 95 21.21 13.07 3.21
C VAL A 95 21.51 13.89 1.95
N GLU A 96 20.51 14.02 1.07
CA GLU A 96 20.66 14.76 -0.19
C GLU A 96 20.61 16.29 0.03
N ARG A 97 20.01 16.74 1.15
CA ARG A 97 19.75 18.15 1.49
C ARG A 97 19.06 18.94 0.37
N ARG A 98 18.28 18.23 -0.45
CA ARG A 98 17.60 18.77 -1.63
C ARG A 98 16.22 18.15 -1.69
N LEU A 99 15.19 18.94 -1.38
CA LEU A 99 13.79 18.56 -1.57
C LEU A 99 13.41 18.72 -3.04
N ALA A 100 14.06 17.92 -3.89
CA ALA A 100 13.85 17.96 -5.34
C ALA A 100 13.02 16.76 -5.77
N VAL A 101 11.74 17.00 -6.04
CA VAL A 101 10.88 16.05 -6.76
C VAL A 101 11.13 16.24 -8.25
N ARG A 102 11.24 15.14 -9.01
CA ARG A 102 11.35 15.15 -10.47
C ARG A 102 10.29 16.10 -11.06
N PRO A 103 10.69 17.06 -11.91
CA PRO A 103 9.76 18.05 -12.44
C PRO A 103 8.71 17.34 -13.31
N SER A 104 7.45 17.48 -12.91
CA SER A 104 6.28 16.96 -13.62
C SER A 104 5.11 17.91 -13.43
N PRO A 105 4.26 18.14 -14.45
CA PRO A 105 3.03 18.90 -14.31
C PRO A 105 2.09 18.36 -13.22
N ILE A 106 2.19 17.07 -12.90
CA ILE A 106 1.38 16.38 -11.88
C ILE A 106 1.74 16.82 -10.45
N ASN A 107 2.94 17.35 -10.21
CA ASN A 107 3.38 17.70 -8.86
C ASN A 107 2.49 18.80 -8.26
N ARG A 108 2.12 19.82 -9.03
CA ARG A 108 1.29 20.94 -8.58
C ARG A 108 -0.10 20.50 -8.08
N PRO A 109 -0.91 19.76 -8.87
CA PRO A 109 -2.21 19.31 -8.40
C PRO A 109 -2.09 18.34 -7.22
N VAL A 110 -1.05 17.50 -7.16
CA VAL A 110 -0.80 16.62 -6.01
C VAL A 110 -0.57 17.42 -4.72
N PHE A 111 0.33 18.41 -4.75
CA PHE A 111 0.58 19.24 -3.57
C PHE A 111 -0.62 20.10 -3.19
N ALA A 112 -1.35 20.64 -4.18
CA ALA A 112 -2.59 21.37 -3.93
C ALA A 112 -3.65 20.49 -3.25
N PHE A 113 -3.82 19.25 -3.73
CA PHE A 113 -4.75 18.30 -3.15
C PHE A 113 -4.39 17.96 -1.70
N VAL A 114 -3.11 17.69 -1.42
CA VAL A 114 -2.61 17.46 -0.05
C VAL A 114 -2.85 18.67 0.84
N ALA A 115 -2.57 19.89 0.36
CA ALA A 115 -2.81 21.12 1.12
C ALA A 115 -4.30 21.31 1.43
N VAL A 116 -5.18 21.09 0.46
CA VAL A 116 -6.64 21.17 0.64
C VAL A 116 -7.13 20.17 1.68
N MET A 117 -6.62 18.93 1.70
CA MET A 117 -6.98 17.96 2.74
C MET A 117 -6.58 18.42 4.14
N ILE A 118 -5.37 18.96 4.30
CA ILE A 118 -4.88 19.42 5.60
C ILE A 118 -5.73 20.61 6.08
N ILE A 119 -6.00 21.56 5.20
CA ILE A 119 -6.87 22.71 5.50
C ILE A 119 -8.28 22.24 5.85
N SER A 120 -8.84 21.31 5.08
CA SER A 120 -10.17 20.74 5.31
C SER A 120 -10.26 20.02 6.66
N TYR A 121 -9.21 19.30 7.06
CA TYR A 121 -9.13 18.68 8.37
C TYR A 121 -9.23 19.72 9.49
N PHE A 122 -8.39 20.76 9.47
CA PHE A 122 -8.44 21.83 10.48
C PHE A 122 -9.77 22.59 10.46
N TRP A 123 -10.31 22.87 9.26
CA TRP A 123 -11.61 23.51 9.10
C TRP A 123 -12.72 22.67 9.73
N SER A 124 -12.70 21.34 9.52
CA SER A 124 -13.68 20.42 10.09
C SER A 124 -13.64 20.34 11.62
N LEU A 125 -12.47 20.63 12.23
CA LEU A 125 -12.33 20.72 13.68
C LEU A 125 -12.85 22.06 14.23
N ALA A 126 -12.60 23.16 13.51
CA ALA A 126 -12.98 24.50 13.92
C ALA A 126 -14.48 24.80 13.75
N PHE A 127 -15.06 24.38 12.62
CA PHE A 127 -16.45 24.69 12.22
C PHE A 127 -17.34 23.46 12.23
N ARG A 128 -17.13 22.57 13.19
CA ARG A 128 -17.97 21.37 13.30
C ARG A 128 -19.40 21.75 13.69
N ASP A 129 -20.37 21.00 13.17
CA ASP A 129 -21.76 21.09 13.61
C ASP A 129 -21.85 20.84 15.13
N PRO A 130 -22.45 21.78 15.91
CA PRO A 130 -22.65 21.63 17.34
C PRO A 130 -23.48 20.40 17.73
N LEU A 131 -24.32 19.90 16.83
CA LEU A 131 -25.20 18.74 17.06
C LEU A 131 -24.47 17.40 16.90
N MET A 132 -23.22 17.40 16.40
CA MET A 132 -22.46 16.17 16.18
C MET A 132 -21.89 15.61 17.49
N PHE A 133 -22.40 14.46 17.92
CA PHE A 133 -21.87 13.74 19.08
C PHE A 133 -20.48 13.15 18.78
N ILE A 134 -19.49 13.47 19.62
CA ILE A 134 -18.11 12.99 19.47
C ILE A 134 -17.89 11.81 20.40
N TRP A 135 -17.49 10.67 19.85
CA TRP A 135 -16.94 9.59 20.65
C TRP A 135 -15.41 9.76 20.81
N SER A 136 -14.83 9.16 21.83
CA SER A 136 -13.41 9.34 22.20
C SER A 136 -12.40 8.99 21.11
N SER A 137 -12.75 8.07 20.19
CA SER A 137 -11.89 7.70 19.05
C SER A 137 -12.00 8.61 17.83
N PHE A 138 -12.96 9.54 17.78
CA PHE A 138 -13.26 10.33 16.58
C PHE A 138 -12.06 11.16 16.07
N PRO A 139 -11.33 11.92 16.91
CA PRO A 139 -10.16 12.66 16.44
C PRO A 139 -9.06 11.75 15.88
N MET A 140 -8.85 10.60 16.52
CA MET A 140 -7.86 9.62 16.08
C MET A 140 -8.21 9.05 14.69
N VAL A 141 -9.48 8.73 14.45
CA VAL A 141 -9.95 8.25 13.14
C VAL A 141 -9.73 9.30 12.06
N GLN A 142 -10.03 10.56 12.35
CA GLN A 142 -9.79 11.64 11.38
C GLN A 142 -8.31 11.83 11.05
N VAL A 143 -7.42 11.79 12.04
CA VAL A 143 -5.97 11.88 11.82
C VAL A 143 -5.48 10.70 10.99
N VAL A 144 -5.94 9.48 11.28
CA VAL A 144 -5.58 8.28 10.51
C VAL A 144 -6.12 8.37 9.09
N ALA A 145 -7.35 8.84 8.90
CA ALA A 145 -7.92 9.06 7.57
C ALA A 145 -7.14 10.10 6.77
N LEU A 146 -6.77 11.22 7.38
CA LEU A 146 -5.91 12.24 6.75
C LEU A 146 -4.56 11.63 6.39
N LEU A 147 -3.93 10.88 7.30
CA LEU A 147 -2.65 10.23 7.05
C LEU A 147 -2.71 9.32 5.82
N VAL A 148 -3.72 8.45 5.73
CA VAL A 148 -3.91 7.56 4.56
C VAL A 148 -4.11 8.36 3.28
N ASN A 149 -4.97 9.38 3.31
CA ASN A 149 -5.27 10.19 2.14
C ASN A 149 -4.07 11.02 1.66
N VAL A 150 -3.20 11.46 2.58
CA VAL A 150 -1.94 12.15 2.24
C VAL A 150 -0.87 11.17 1.76
N THR A 151 -0.84 9.97 2.34
CA THR A 151 0.12 8.92 2.00
C THR A 151 0.04 8.51 0.54
N PHE A 152 -1.17 8.37 -0.04
CA PHE A 152 -1.32 7.91 -1.42
C PHE A 152 -0.74 8.88 -2.48
N PRO A 153 -1.02 10.20 -2.46
CA PRO A 153 -0.36 11.15 -3.36
C PRO A 153 1.17 11.20 -3.17
N PHE A 154 1.68 11.08 -1.94
CA PHE A 154 3.12 11.01 -1.74
C PHE A 154 3.73 9.71 -2.28
N LEU A 155 3.03 8.58 -2.17
CA LEU A 155 3.44 7.32 -2.79
C LEU A 155 3.54 7.46 -4.31
N LEU A 156 2.59 8.14 -4.95
CA LEU A 156 2.65 8.46 -6.38
C LEU A 156 3.93 9.22 -6.73
N LEU A 157 4.26 10.27 -5.96
CA LEU A 157 5.49 11.04 -6.17
C LEU A 157 6.74 10.18 -5.97
N MET A 158 6.79 9.35 -4.92
CA MET A 158 7.91 8.46 -4.66
C MET A 158 8.13 7.46 -5.79
N VAL A 159 7.07 6.80 -6.26
CA VAL A 159 7.13 5.85 -7.39
C VAL A 159 7.63 6.56 -8.65
N ALA A 160 7.12 7.75 -8.96
CA ALA A 160 7.56 8.52 -10.13
C ALA A 160 9.03 8.98 -10.07
N ASN A 161 9.60 9.09 -8.87
CA ASN A 161 11.00 9.50 -8.68
C ASN A 161 11.96 8.31 -8.65
N LYS A 162 11.56 7.20 -8.02
CA LYS A 162 12.45 6.05 -7.78
C LYS A 162 12.31 4.95 -8.83
N LEU A 163 11.14 4.79 -9.44
CA LEU A 163 10.87 3.69 -10.37
C LEU A 163 11.06 4.15 -11.83
N ASN A 164 12.33 4.31 -12.24
CA ASN A 164 12.69 4.79 -13.58
C ASN A 164 13.00 3.67 -14.58
N GLU A 165 13.45 2.51 -14.10
CA GLU A 165 13.85 1.43 -14.98
C GLU A 165 12.62 0.61 -15.45
N PRO A 166 12.52 0.28 -16.74
CA PRO A 166 11.39 -0.46 -17.29
C PRO A 166 11.26 -1.88 -16.69
N MET A 167 12.37 -2.44 -16.21
CA MET A 167 12.39 -3.75 -15.57
C MET A 167 11.49 -3.81 -14.33
N TRP A 168 11.48 -2.76 -13.50
CA TRP A 168 10.66 -2.73 -12.28
C TRP A 168 9.17 -2.58 -12.58
N ILE A 169 8.83 -1.79 -13.60
CA ILE A 169 7.44 -1.67 -14.08
C ILE A 169 6.96 -3.04 -14.59
N SER A 170 7.80 -3.74 -15.37
CA SER A 170 7.48 -5.08 -15.85
C SER A 170 7.28 -6.07 -14.69
N ARG A 171 8.14 -6.06 -13.68
CA ARG A 171 7.99 -6.89 -12.47
C ARG A 171 6.70 -6.60 -11.71
N LEU A 172 6.30 -5.33 -11.58
CA LEU A 172 5.02 -4.96 -10.97
C LEU A 172 3.85 -5.57 -11.72
N VAL A 173 3.83 -5.42 -13.05
CA VAL A 173 2.77 -6.00 -13.90
C VAL A 173 2.74 -7.52 -13.74
N ILE A 174 3.89 -8.19 -13.77
CA ILE A 174 3.98 -9.64 -13.57
C ILE A 174 3.38 -10.04 -12.21
N ILE A 175 3.71 -9.32 -11.13
CA ILE A 175 3.15 -9.60 -9.80
C ILE A 175 1.63 -9.45 -9.79
N PHE A 176 1.08 -8.41 -10.40
CA PHE A 176 -0.38 -8.24 -10.52
C PHE A 176 -1.03 -9.42 -11.25
N ILE A 177 -0.46 -9.84 -12.39
CA ILE A 177 -0.98 -10.98 -13.14
C ILE A 177 -0.87 -12.27 -12.33
N LEU A 178 0.27 -12.54 -11.69
CA LEU A 178 0.45 -13.74 -10.86
C LEU A 178 -0.53 -13.79 -9.68
N LEU A 179 -0.74 -12.67 -9.00
CA LEU A 179 -1.72 -12.58 -7.92
C LEU A 179 -3.14 -12.78 -8.43
N GLY A 180 -3.48 -12.22 -9.59
CA GLY A 180 -4.77 -12.41 -10.25
C GLY A 180 -5.03 -13.86 -10.65
N VAL A 181 -4.05 -14.52 -11.28
CA VAL A 181 -4.12 -15.94 -11.65
C VAL A 181 -4.26 -16.79 -10.39
N THR A 182 -3.40 -16.57 -9.39
CA THR A 182 -3.43 -17.32 -8.13
C THR A 182 -4.77 -17.16 -7.42
N SER A 183 -5.33 -15.94 -7.38
CA SER A 183 -6.65 -15.67 -6.82
C SER A 183 -7.74 -16.49 -7.49
N ILE A 184 -7.75 -16.53 -8.82
CA ILE A 184 -8.76 -17.30 -9.58
C ILE A 184 -8.57 -18.80 -9.35
N VAL A 185 -7.34 -19.30 -9.48
CA VAL A 185 -7.05 -20.72 -9.30
C VAL A 185 -7.50 -21.16 -7.92
N LEU A 186 -7.07 -20.47 -6.86
CA LEU A 186 -7.46 -20.79 -5.49
C LEU A 186 -8.97 -20.67 -5.27
N TYR A 187 -9.63 -19.68 -5.87
CA TYR A 187 -11.08 -19.54 -5.75
C TYR A 187 -11.82 -20.79 -6.26
N PHE A 188 -11.36 -21.39 -7.36
CA PHE A 188 -12.00 -22.59 -7.93
C PHE A 188 -11.48 -23.91 -7.36
N THR A 189 -10.23 -23.99 -6.90
CA THR A 189 -9.64 -25.25 -6.40
C THR A 189 -9.72 -25.41 -4.89
N ASN A 190 -9.59 -24.33 -4.13
CA ASN A 190 -9.54 -24.37 -2.68
C ASN A 190 -10.01 -23.04 -2.07
N GLN A 191 -11.33 -22.90 -1.95
CA GLN A 191 -11.96 -21.68 -1.45
C GLN A 191 -11.50 -21.32 -0.02
N THR A 192 -11.20 -22.30 0.84
CA THR A 192 -10.69 -22.06 2.19
C THR A 192 -9.35 -21.32 2.16
N ILE A 193 -8.41 -21.75 1.32
CA ILE A 193 -7.11 -21.08 1.16
C ILE A 193 -7.31 -19.71 0.51
N HIS A 194 -8.16 -19.61 -0.51
CA HIS A 194 -8.49 -18.31 -1.12
C HIS A 194 -8.99 -17.30 -0.08
N ASP A 195 -9.91 -17.73 0.78
CA ASP A 195 -10.54 -16.89 1.79
C ASP A 195 -9.56 -16.44 2.88
N TRP A 196 -8.66 -17.34 3.26
CA TRP A 196 -7.58 -17.05 4.21
C TRP A 196 -6.50 -16.12 3.67
N PHE A 197 -6.14 -16.18 2.38
CA PHE A 197 -4.98 -15.44 1.87
C PHE A 197 -5.34 -14.23 1.02
N MET A 198 -6.38 -14.32 0.18
CA MET A 198 -6.57 -13.40 -0.94
C MET A 198 -7.94 -12.72 -0.97
N TYR A 199 -8.93 -13.23 -0.25
CA TYR A 199 -10.31 -12.75 -0.38
C TYR A 199 -10.51 -11.27 -0.11
N ARG A 200 -9.82 -10.68 0.88
CA ARG A 200 -9.92 -9.23 1.13
C ARG A 200 -9.10 -8.41 0.13
N GLY A 201 -7.92 -8.89 -0.25
CA GLY A 201 -6.97 -8.14 -1.09
C GLY A 201 -7.30 -8.17 -2.59
N THR A 202 -8.05 -9.16 -3.07
CA THR A 202 -8.31 -9.36 -4.49
C THR A 202 -9.68 -8.89 -4.96
N ARG A 203 -10.44 -8.21 -4.09
CA ARG A 203 -11.75 -7.62 -4.40
C ARG A 203 -11.64 -6.18 -4.93
N GLY A 204 -12.76 -5.65 -5.38
CA GLY A 204 -12.88 -4.24 -5.80
C GLY A 204 -11.94 -3.88 -6.95
N LEU A 205 -11.15 -2.82 -6.77
CA LEU A 205 -10.28 -2.27 -7.82
C LEU A 205 -9.15 -3.22 -8.25
N PHE A 206 -8.77 -4.19 -7.41
CA PHE A 206 -7.67 -5.10 -7.74
C PHE A 206 -7.92 -5.89 -9.03
N SER A 207 -9.10 -6.49 -9.17
CA SER A 207 -9.44 -7.29 -10.36
C SER A 207 -9.50 -6.45 -11.63
N MET A 208 -9.92 -5.18 -11.51
CA MET A 208 -9.87 -4.21 -12.61
C MET A 208 -8.43 -3.96 -13.08
N TRP A 209 -7.48 -3.78 -12.15
CA TRP A 209 -6.06 -3.62 -12.49
C TRP A 209 -5.50 -4.86 -13.18
N VAL A 210 -5.80 -6.07 -12.67
CA VAL A 210 -5.38 -7.32 -13.31
C VAL A 210 -5.95 -7.42 -14.73
N ALA A 211 -7.23 -7.12 -14.92
CA ALA A 211 -7.86 -7.18 -16.24
C ALA A 211 -7.25 -6.14 -17.21
N ALA A 212 -7.02 -4.91 -16.75
CA ALA A 212 -6.42 -3.85 -17.55
C ALA A 212 -4.99 -4.22 -18.00
N PHE A 213 -4.17 -4.74 -17.08
CA PHE A 213 -2.82 -5.19 -17.42
C PHE A 213 -2.83 -6.40 -18.35
N ALA A 214 -3.70 -7.39 -18.10
CA ALA A 214 -3.80 -8.59 -18.93
C ALA A 214 -4.23 -8.25 -20.37
N LEU A 215 -5.26 -7.41 -20.53
CA LEU A 215 -5.71 -6.95 -21.84
C LEU A 215 -4.64 -6.10 -22.54
N SER A 216 -4.00 -5.17 -21.81
CA SER A 216 -2.95 -4.34 -22.39
C SER A 216 -1.79 -5.19 -22.94
N LEU A 217 -1.35 -6.20 -22.17
CA LEU A 217 -0.34 -7.15 -22.63
C LEU A 217 -0.83 -8.00 -23.81
N ALA A 218 -2.06 -8.50 -23.78
CA ALA A 218 -2.60 -9.32 -24.87
C ALA A 218 -2.74 -8.56 -26.20
N LEU A 219 -3.15 -7.29 -26.14
CA LEU A 219 -3.44 -6.46 -27.31
C LEU A 219 -2.19 -5.79 -27.88
N PHE A 220 -1.33 -5.22 -27.02
CA PHE A 220 -0.26 -4.34 -27.46
C PHE A 220 1.13 -4.99 -27.48
N GLN A 221 1.36 -6.08 -26.73
CA GLN A 221 2.70 -6.68 -26.65
C GLN A 221 3.00 -7.56 -27.87
N ARG A 222 3.75 -6.99 -28.83
CA ARG A 222 4.08 -7.65 -30.10
C ARG A 222 4.88 -8.95 -29.94
N LYS A 223 5.79 -9.00 -28.96
CA LYS A 223 6.69 -10.15 -28.74
C LYS A 223 6.03 -11.34 -28.02
N LEU A 224 4.77 -11.21 -27.60
CA LEU A 224 4.08 -12.25 -26.84
C LEU A 224 3.51 -13.34 -27.78
N PRO A 225 3.79 -14.64 -27.54
CA PRO A 225 3.25 -15.71 -28.38
C PRO A 225 1.73 -15.78 -28.25
N THR A 226 1.06 -16.21 -29.34
CA THR A 226 -0.40 -16.19 -29.46
C THR A 226 -1.11 -16.97 -28.35
N TRP A 227 -0.55 -18.11 -27.93
CA TRP A 227 -1.12 -18.91 -26.85
C TRP A 227 -1.16 -18.15 -25.51
N LEU A 228 -0.12 -17.39 -25.17
CA LEU A 228 -0.12 -16.54 -23.96
C LEU A 228 -1.15 -15.42 -24.07
N ARG A 229 -1.37 -14.86 -25.27
CA ARG A 229 -2.42 -13.86 -25.48
C ARG A 229 -3.79 -14.45 -25.23
N ILE A 230 -4.05 -15.65 -25.74
CA ILE A 230 -5.30 -16.37 -25.50
C ILE A 230 -5.49 -16.63 -24.00
N LEU A 231 -4.44 -17.05 -23.29
CA LEU A 231 -4.51 -17.24 -21.83
C LEU A 231 -4.81 -15.94 -21.08
N LEU A 232 -4.19 -14.81 -21.46
CA LEU A 232 -4.45 -13.51 -20.85
C LEU A 232 -5.88 -13.01 -21.11
N VAL A 233 -6.40 -13.21 -22.33
CA VAL A 233 -7.81 -12.91 -22.64
C VAL A 233 -8.74 -13.84 -21.86
N GLY A 234 -8.42 -15.13 -21.79
CA GLY A 234 -9.15 -16.11 -20.98
C GLY A 234 -9.18 -15.71 -19.50
N LEU A 235 -8.06 -15.24 -18.95
CA LEU A 235 -7.98 -14.72 -17.58
C LEU A 235 -8.98 -13.57 -17.36
N VAL A 236 -9.07 -12.64 -18.30
CA VAL A 236 -10.00 -11.50 -18.24
C VAL A 236 -11.45 -11.98 -18.31
N ILE A 237 -11.76 -12.92 -19.21
CA ILE A 237 -13.10 -13.50 -19.33
C ILE A 237 -13.51 -14.17 -18.01
N VAL A 238 -12.62 -14.95 -17.40
CA VAL A 238 -12.88 -15.61 -16.11
C VAL A 238 -13.06 -14.60 -14.98
N LEU A 239 -12.27 -13.51 -14.96
CA LEU A 239 -12.47 -12.41 -14.00
C LEU A 239 -13.85 -11.78 -14.17
N ILE A 240 -14.24 -11.42 -15.40
CA ILE A 240 -15.56 -10.84 -15.68
C ILE A 240 -16.66 -11.81 -15.25
N TYR A 241 -16.54 -13.10 -15.60
CA TYR A 241 -17.50 -14.11 -15.20
C TYR A 241 -17.64 -14.19 -13.67
N ARG A 242 -16.53 -14.25 -12.95
CA ARG A 242 -16.53 -14.30 -11.48
C ARG A 242 -17.18 -13.06 -10.86
N TYR A 243 -16.72 -11.85 -11.19
CA TYR A 243 -17.19 -10.65 -10.49
C TYR A 243 -18.58 -10.19 -10.96
N PHE A 244 -18.91 -10.36 -12.24
CA PHE A 244 -20.18 -9.91 -12.80
C PHE A 244 -21.32 -10.93 -12.68
N PHE A 245 -21.02 -12.24 -12.80
CA PHE A 245 -22.05 -13.28 -12.77
C PHE A 245 -22.15 -13.97 -11.41
N LEU A 246 -21.02 -14.37 -10.80
CA LEU A 246 -21.03 -15.05 -9.50
C LEU A 246 -21.06 -14.05 -8.32
N GLY A 247 -20.45 -12.88 -8.50
CA GLY A 247 -20.36 -11.82 -7.48
C GLY A 247 -21.59 -10.92 -7.34
N ARG A 248 -22.73 -11.27 -7.93
CA ARG A 248 -23.93 -10.40 -8.00
C ARG A 248 -24.52 -9.98 -6.64
N SER A 249 -24.21 -10.71 -5.56
CA SER A 249 -24.63 -10.33 -4.20
C SER A 249 -23.79 -9.22 -3.58
N TRP A 250 -22.74 -8.74 -4.27
CA TRP A 250 -21.86 -7.70 -3.76
C TRP A 250 -22.38 -6.31 -4.11
N VAL A 251 -22.96 -5.63 -3.13
CA VAL A 251 -23.55 -4.30 -3.26
C VAL A 251 -22.48 -3.21 -3.36
N SER A 252 -21.37 -3.32 -2.62
CA SER A 252 -20.17 -2.49 -2.79
C SER A 252 -18.98 -3.03 -2.00
N GLY A 253 -17.76 -2.61 -2.34
CA GLY A 253 -16.54 -2.91 -1.55
C GLY A 253 -16.39 -2.15 -0.26
N TRP A 254 -17.40 -1.34 0.05
CA TRP A 254 -17.47 -0.44 1.18
C TRP A 254 -18.51 -0.90 2.22
N LEU A 255 -19.25 -1.99 1.94
CA LEU A 255 -20.21 -2.65 2.83
C LEU A 255 -19.70 -4.04 3.22
#